data_AF-A0A401Z1K4-F1
#
_entry.id   AF-A0A401Z1K4-F1
#
_cell.length_a   1.000
_cell.length_b   1.000
_cell.length_c   1.000
_cell.angle_alpha   90.00
_cell.angle_beta   90.00
_cell.angle_gamma   90.00
#
_symmetry.space_group_name_H-M   'P 1'
#
loop_
_entity.id
_entity.type
_entity.pdbx_description
1 polymer ?
#
loop_
_entity_poly.entity_id
_entity_poly.type
_entity_poly.pdbx_seq_one_letter_code
_entity_poly.pdbx_strand_id
1 'polypeptide(L)'
;MAAFVTPDRLAAFAGVAPAPRDSGKVSGNLRRPQRYNRRLRSVFCTSALIGIRCCEESRRFHDRKRAEGTRHTQAVLALARRRVNVL
;
A
#
# COMPACT_ATOMS: atom_id res chain seq x y z
N MET A 1 -10.79 16.40 14.17
CA MET A 1 -11.07 16.37 12.71
C MET A 1 -10.17 15.31 12.07
N ALA A 2 -10.73 14.22 11.54
CA ALA A 2 -9.94 13.29 10.76
C ALA A 2 -9.55 13.98 9.44
N ALA A 3 -8.25 14.19 9.20
CA ALA A 3 -7.74 14.83 7.98
C ALA A 3 -8.13 14.08 6.69
N PHE A 4 -8.52 12.80 6.81
CA PHE A 4 -9.04 11.97 5.74
C PHE A 4 -10.34 11.30 6.17
N VAL A 5 -11.35 11.35 5.31
CA VAL A 5 -12.69 10.77 5.56
C VAL A 5 -12.66 9.24 5.51
N THR A 6 -11.74 8.65 4.74
CA THR A 6 -11.58 7.19 4.63
C THR A 6 -10.10 6.79 4.59
N PRO A 7 -9.75 5.58 5.05
CA PRO A 7 -8.40 5.04 4.89
C PRO A 7 -7.97 4.93 3.42
N ASP A 8 -8.93 4.77 2.50
CA ASP A 8 -8.67 4.76 1.07
C ASP A 8 -8.16 6.12 0.55
N ARG A 9 -8.71 7.23 1.07
CA ARG A 9 -8.21 8.58 0.75
C ARG A 9 -6.78 8.79 1.27
N LEU A 10 -6.49 8.29 2.47
CA LEU A 10 -5.14 8.30 3.03
C LEU A 10 -4.18 7.44 2.19
N ALA A 11 -4.61 6.24 1.79
CA ALA A 11 -3.84 5.33 0.97
C ALA A 11 -3.50 5.90 -0.42
N ALA A 12 -4.46 6.60 -1.04
CA ALA A 12 -4.28 7.30 -2.30
C ALA A 12 -3.30 8.47 -2.15
N PHE A 13 -3.44 9.29 -1.10
CA PHE A 13 -2.56 10.42 -0.83
C PHE A 13 -1.10 9.99 -0.55
N ALA A 14 -0.93 8.88 0.17
CA ALA A 14 0.37 8.24 0.42
C ALA A 14 0.92 7.46 -0.79
N GLY A 15 0.14 7.33 -1.86
CA GLY A 15 0.49 6.59 -3.07
C GLY A 15 0.60 5.08 -2.88
N VAL A 16 0.13 4.53 -1.75
CA VAL A 16 0.12 3.08 -1.47
C VAL A 16 -1.02 2.35 -2.15
N ALA A 17 -2.09 3.08 -2.50
CA ALA A 17 -3.12 2.57 -3.39
C ALA A 17 -2.64 2.63 -4.86
N PRO A 18 -2.97 1.61 -5.68
CA PRO A 18 -2.84 1.71 -7.12
C PRO A 18 -3.73 2.83 -7.67
N ALA A 19 -3.26 3.55 -8.68
CA ALA A 19 -4.02 4.61 -9.35
C ALA A 19 -4.55 4.10 -10.69
N PRO A 20 -5.83 4.33 -11.03
CA PRO A 20 -6.35 4.01 -12.35
C PRO A 20 -5.65 4.88 -13.40
N ARG A 21 -5.32 4.27 -14.55
CA ARG A 21 -4.80 4.99 -15.72
C ARG A 21 -5.92 5.58 -16.59
N ASP A 22 -7.14 5.11 -16.39
CA ASP A 22 -8.28 5.42 -17.25
C ASP A 22 -8.90 6.77 -16.89
N SER A 23 -9.22 7.60 -17.89
CA SER A 23 -10.10 8.76 -17.73
C SER A 23 -11.55 8.29 -17.87
N GLY A 24 -12.39 8.50 -16.85
CA GLY A 24 -13.79 8.05 -16.84
C GLY A 24 -13.96 6.74 -16.06
N LYS A 25 -14.55 5.71 -16.69
CA LYS A 25 -14.88 4.45 -15.99
C LYS A 25 -13.62 3.61 -15.80
N VAL A 26 -13.31 3.30 -14.53
CA VAL A 26 -12.13 2.50 -14.16
C VAL A 26 -12.32 1.06 -14.63
N SER A 27 -11.49 0.61 -15.57
CA SER A 27 -11.54 -0.73 -16.17
C SER A 27 -10.61 -1.75 -15.48
N GLY A 28 -9.81 -1.29 -14.50
CA GLY A 28 -8.82 -2.12 -13.81
C GLY A 28 -7.39 -1.98 -14.36
N ASN A 29 -7.15 -1.07 -15.32
CA ASN A 29 -5.81 -0.70 -15.78
C ASN A 29 -5.08 0.15 -14.72
N LEU A 30 -4.60 -0.52 -13.69
CA LEU A 30 -3.99 0.10 -12.52
C LEU A 30 -2.49 0.34 -12.76
N ARG A 31 -2.05 1.56 -12.46
CA ARG A 31 -0.65 2.00 -12.55
C ARG A 31 -0.15 2.47 -11.18
N ARG A 32 1.17 2.44 -11.00
CA ARG A 32 1.84 3.19 -9.93
C ARG A 32 1.53 4.71 -10.06
N PRO A 33 1.05 5.37 -9.00
CA PRO A 33 0.85 6.82 -9.01
C PRO A 33 2.17 7.56 -9.19
N GLN A 34 2.15 8.64 -9.99
CA GLN A 34 3.33 9.50 -10.19
C GLN A 34 3.48 10.56 -9.09
N ARG A 35 2.35 11.11 -8.60
CA ARG A 35 2.30 12.15 -7.57
C ARG A 35 1.69 11.57 -6.30
N TYR A 36 2.43 11.63 -5.20
CA TYR A 36 2.02 11.20 -3.87
C TYR A 36 2.97 11.78 -2.82
N ASN A 37 2.57 11.76 -1.55
CA ASN A 37 3.44 12.20 -0.47
C ASN A 37 4.53 11.14 -0.19
N ARG A 38 5.77 11.42 -0.60
CA ARG A 38 6.92 10.50 -0.45
C ARG A 38 7.28 10.22 1.01
N ARG A 39 7.13 11.21 1.90
CA ARG A 39 7.44 11.04 3.34
C ARG A 39 6.46 10.05 3.95
N LEU A 40 5.17 10.26 3.69
CA LEU A 40 4.11 9.39 4.17
C LEU A 40 4.23 7.97 3.60
N ARG A 41 4.60 7.86 2.31
CA ARG A 41 4.94 6.57 1.72
C ARG A 41 6.08 5.87 2.43
N SER A 42 7.17 6.60 2.72
CA SER A 42 8.32 6.05 3.43
C SER A 42 7.91 5.49 4.80
N VAL A 43 7.11 6.24 5.57
CA VAL A 43 6.59 5.82 6.88
C VAL A 43 5.80 4.52 6.78
N PHE A 44 4.88 4.40 5.82
CA PHE A 44 4.11 3.17 5.65
C PHE A 44 4.97 1.98 5.21
N CYS A 45 5.96 2.20 4.35
CA CYS A 45 6.92 1.15 3.98
C CYS A 45 7.75 0.70 5.19
N THR A 46 8.26 1.63 6.00
CA THR A 46 9.00 1.31 7.23
C THR A 46 8.12 0.54 8.21
N SER A 47 6.88 0.99 8.41
CA SER A 47 5.90 0.30 9.25
C SER A 47 5.62 -1.13 8.76
N ALA A 48 5.53 -1.34 7.44
CA ALA A 48 5.38 -2.66 6.85
C ALA A 48 6.61 -3.55 7.07
N LEU A 49 7.82 -3.01 6.90
CA LEU A 49 9.07 -3.75 7.14
C LEU A 49 9.24 -4.17 8.60
N ILE A 50 8.90 -3.28 9.54
CA ILE A 50 8.86 -3.60 10.97
C ILE A 50 7.80 -4.68 11.22
N GLY A 51 6.61 -4.54 10.62
CA GLY A 51 5.54 -5.54 10.71
C GLY A 51 5.99 -6.94 10.28
N ILE A 52 6.73 -7.06 9.18
CA ILE A 52 7.28 -8.35 8.71
C ILE A 52 8.19 -8.99 9.76
N ARG A 53 8.95 -8.19 10.51
CA ARG A 53 9.89 -8.69 11.52
C ARG A 53 9.21 -9.03 12.84
N CYS A 54 8.24 -8.22 13.27
CA CYS A 54 7.68 -8.27 14.61
C CYS A 54 6.31 -8.97 14.69
N CYS A 55 5.65 -9.25 13.56
CA CYS A 55 4.29 -9.82 13.54
C CYS A 55 4.17 -10.94 12.50
N GLU A 56 3.81 -12.13 12.97
CA GLU A 56 3.68 -13.32 12.12
C GLU A 56 2.60 -13.15 11.03
N GLU A 57 1.48 -12.50 11.34
CA GLU A 57 0.41 -12.23 10.36
C GLU A 57 0.83 -11.26 9.24
N SER A 58 1.74 -10.34 9.54
CA SER A 58 2.33 -9.47 8.53
C SER A 58 3.35 -10.22 7.66
N ARG A 59 4.12 -11.12 8.28
CA ARG A 59 5.08 -12.00 7.58
C ARG A 59 4.37 -12.97 6.65
N ARG A 60 3.37 -13.71 7.13
CA ARG A 60 2.54 -14.63 6.33
C ARG A 60 1.93 -13.94 5.12
N PHE A 61 1.40 -12.72 5.30
CA PHE A 61 0.87 -11.95 4.18
C PHE A 61 1.95 -11.59 3.15
N HIS A 62 3.13 -11.15 3.60
CA HIS A 62 4.24 -10.81 2.74
C HIS A 62 4.76 -12.03 1.98
N ASP A 63 4.95 -13.16 2.66
CA ASP A 63 5.41 -14.41 2.08
C ASP A 63 4.41 -14.98 1.06
N ARG A 64 3.10 -14.93 1.37
CA ARG A 64 2.06 -15.26 0.39
C ARG A 64 2.16 -14.38 -0.86
N LYS A 65 2.34 -13.06 -0.70
CA LYS A 65 2.53 -12.15 -1.83
C LYS A 65 3.82 -12.45 -2.61
N ARG A 66 4.89 -12.90 -1.95
CA ARG A 66 6.10 -13.37 -2.61
C ARG A 66 5.88 -14.67 -3.39
N ALA A 67 5.09 -15.59 -2.84
CA ALA A 67 4.71 -16.86 -3.49
C ALA A 67 3.82 -16.64 -4.74
N GLU A 68 2.98 -15.60 -4.75
CA GLU A 68 2.23 -15.15 -5.93
C GLU A 68 3.14 -14.61 -7.08
N GLY A 69 4.47 -14.62 -6.92
CA GLY A 69 5.43 -14.14 -7.91
C GLY A 69 5.66 -12.63 -7.89
N THR A 70 5.09 -11.91 -6.91
CA THR A 70 5.30 -10.45 -6.81
C THR A 70 6.71 -10.12 -6.32
N ARG A 71 7.29 -9.05 -6.86
CA ARG A 71 8.62 -8.58 -6.44
C ARG A 71 8.59 -8.15 -4.97
N HIS A 72 9.73 -8.23 -4.27
CA HIS A 72 9.85 -7.80 -2.87
C HIS A 72 9.19 -6.45 -2.59
N THR A 73 9.52 -5.44 -3.39
CA THR A 73 9.02 -4.08 -3.25
C THR A 73 7.50 -3.98 -3.43
N GLN A 74 6.92 -4.82 -4.30
CA GLN A 74 5.47 -4.88 -4.52
C GLN A 74 4.78 -5.58 -3.34
N ALA A 75 5.36 -6.66 -2.80
CA ALA A 75 4.84 -7.32 -1.61
C ALA A 75 4.87 -6.41 -0.38
N VAL A 76 5.96 -5.68 -0.15
CA VAL A 76 6.06 -4.67 0.93
C VAL A 76 5.03 -3.56 0.72
N LEU A 77 4.83 -3.12 -0.52
CA LEU A 77 3.82 -2.13 -0.84
C LEU A 77 2.38 -2.64 -0.58
N ALA A 78 2.07 -3.87 -0.98
CA ALA A 78 0.77 -4.48 -0.70
C ALA A 78 0.52 -4.58 0.81
N LEU A 79 1.54 -4.93 1.60
CA LEU A 79 1.44 -4.94 3.06
C LEU A 79 1.27 -3.53 3.62
N ALA A 80 2.01 -2.54 3.12
CA ALA A 80 1.84 -1.14 3.50
C ALA A 80 0.40 -0.66 3.24
N ARG A 81 -0.19 -1.03 2.09
CA ARG A 81 -1.59 -0.72 1.76
C ARG A 81 -2.57 -1.37 2.74
N ARG A 82 -2.34 -2.62 3.15
CA ARG A 82 -3.15 -3.32 4.15
C ARG A 82 -3.09 -2.63 5.51
N ARG A 83 -1.91 -2.16 5.92
CA ARG A 83 -1.71 -1.48 7.21
C ARG A 83 -2.45 -0.15 7.33
N VAL A 84 -2.70 0.55 6.22
CA VAL A 84 -3.50 1.79 6.24
C VAL A 84 -4.92 1.56 6.76
N ASN A 85 -5.48 0.35 6.62
CA ASN A 85 -6.84 0.06 7.08
C ASN A 85 -6.95 -0.17 8.60
N VAL A 86 -5.83 -0.25 9.32
CA VAL A 86 -5.76 -0.57 10.76
C VAL A 86 -5.37 0.67 11.58
N LEU A 87 -5.18 1.82 10.93
CA LEU A 87 -4.85 3.11 11.51
C LEU A 87 -6.05 4.05 11.38
#